data_AF-A0A328WRI7-F1
#
_entry.id   AF-A0A328WRI7-F1
#
_cell.length_a   1.000
_cell.length_b   1.000
_cell.length_c   1.000
_cell.angle_alpha   90.00
_cell.angle_beta   90.00
_cell.angle_gamma   90.00
#
_symmetry.space_group_name_H-M   'P 1'
#
loop_
_entity.id
_entity.type
_entity.pdbx_description
1 polymer ?
#
loop_
_entity_poly.entity_id
_entity_poly.type
_entity_poly.pdbx_seq_one_letter_code
_entity_poly.pdbx_strand_id
1 'polypeptide(L)'
;MKTKLLLLLLLIFSNVCIAQNILMSPKYKYLKDIKLDENKDSLLFNDKMLNILFANKVGTAFGGSNDLSLQKFYASLDANDKSLSIGANFDIRCGNETKKLSWVFSAGAKIKSKDNFATVYKDGDFQENNIGATFKISRIFSGNINFTSSNKKNRKKAILANRELLFTKYKDKVDKFNKDDLDKIVKKYNSLKNFDSDLAIIDTILKQKHDELYIELAKEEIDYLEKNKMYRFVSDKWLSLEVFVPFGENIYKTTNDVANIPLSNKNFYAFNATLSGNYMREYSWGCSIFFKSRLNLKNNNNVIVDNLTTTPFQSVTTGVNGIVVVTETNDGYTTSFKQFLTPSLTIEPAFFILNNTIGISPAVEFNAGEYKKTNWKLGIPISLKDKDKKPKINFEIQWKEVHTFNSNVHLVGLSANFLFGELIN
;
A
#
# COMPACT_ATOMS: atom_id res chain seq x y z
N MET A 1 61.26 -40.31 -1.41
CA MET A 1 59.83 -39.98 -1.72
C MET A 1 59.03 -39.48 -0.53
N LYS A 2 59.25 -39.95 0.71
CA LYS A 2 58.42 -39.56 1.89
C LYS A 2 58.49 -38.07 2.28
N THR A 3 59.62 -37.40 2.09
CA THR A 3 59.80 -35.97 2.44
C THR A 3 59.09 -35.00 1.50
N LYS A 4 58.95 -35.34 0.20
CA LYS A 4 58.23 -34.49 -0.76
C LYS A 4 56.70 -34.58 -0.60
N LEU A 5 56.18 -35.73 -0.15
CA LEU A 5 54.75 -35.92 0.14
C LEU A 5 54.32 -35.16 1.41
N LEU A 6 55.18 -35.11 2.43
CA LEU A 6 54.92 -34.35 3.66
C LEU A 6 54.88 -32.83 3.40
N LEU A 7 55.77 -32.32 2.54
CA LEU A 7 55.79 -30.91 2.13
C LEU A 7 54.56 -30.54 1.28
N LEU A 8 54.10 -31.45 0.41
CA LEU A 8 52.87 -31.26 -0.36
C LEU A 8 51.63 -31.26 0.54
N LEU A 9 51.57 -32.15 1.55
CA LEU A 9 50.50 -32.16 2.56
C LEU A 9 50.54 -30.91 3.46
N LEU A 10 51.72 -30.41 3.85
CA LEU A 10 51.86 -29.15 4.58
C LEU A 10 51.47 -27.92 3.72
N LEU A 11 51.69 -27.96 2.41
CA LEU A 11 51.20 -26.95 1.45
C LEU A 11 49.68 -27.03 1.25
N ILE A 12 49.08 -28.21 1.33
CA ILE A 12 47.63 -28.39 1.27
C ILE A 12 46.97 -27.97 2.60
N PHE A 13 47.62 -28.22 3.74
CA PHE A 13 47.12 -27.79 5.06
C PHE A 13 47.35 -26.30 5.35
N SER A 14 48.38 -25.67 4.79
CA SER A 14 48.57 -24.20 4.87
C SER A 14 47.63 -23.43 3.92
N ASN A 15 46.99 -24.12 2.97
CA ASN A 15 45.91 -23.58 2.14
C ASN A 15 44.50 -23.96 2.64
N VAL A 16 44.37 -24.47 3.87
CA VAL A 16 43.10 -24.31 4.60
C VAL A 16 42.99 -22.82 4.86
N CYS A 17 42.39 -22.11 3.89
CA CYS A 17 41.97 -20.74 4.01
C CYS A 17 41.33 -20.60 5.38
N ILE A 18 42.06 -19.98 6.31
CA ILE A 18 41.46 -19.27 7.42
C ILE A 18 40.54 -18.30 6.69
N ALA A 19 39.24 -18.60 6.62
CA ALA A 19 38.24 -17.62 6.29
C ALA A 19 38.48 -16.52 7.33
N GLN A 20 39.20 -15.48 6.91
CA GLN A 20 39.49 -14.38 7.80
C GLN A 20 38.14 -13.75 8.06
N ASN A 21 37.68 -13.87 9.30
CA ASN A 21 36.43 -13.28 9.81
C ASN A 21 36.57 -11.75 9.83
N ILE A 22 36.77 -11.14 8.67
CA ILE A 22 36.97 -9.72 8.48
C ILE A 22 35.69 -9.18 7.84
N LEU A 23 35.22 -8.04 8.34
CA LEU A 23 34.12 -7.33 7.72
C LEU A 23 34.58 -6.83 6.34
N MET A 24 33.89 -7.26 5.29
CA MET A 24 34.14 -6.76 3.94
C MET A 24 33.46 -5.41 3.70
N SER A 25 34.04 -4.58 2.83
CA SER A 25 33.41 -3.33 2.38
C SER A 25 32.11 -3.61 1.63
N PRO A 26 31.02 -2.85 1.89
CA PRO A 26 29.77 -2.99 1.16
C PRO A 26 29.89 -2.59 -0.32
N LYS A 27 30.99 -1.92 -0.72
CA LYS A 27 31.25 -1.47 -2.10
C LYS A 27 31.06 -2.59 -3.13
N TYR A 28 31.62 -3.77 -2.88
CA TYR A 28 31.57 -4.85 -3.87
C TYR A 28 30.14 -5.35 -4.08
N LYS A 29 29.40 -5.62 -3.00
CA LYS A 29 27.99 -6.00 -3.06
C LYS A 29 27.16 -4.91 -3.74
N TYR A 30 27.41 -3.66 -3.38
CA TYR A 30 26.73 -2.50 -3.93
C TYR A 30 26.90 -2.38 -5.46
N LEU A 31 28.13 -2.49 -5.96
CA LEU A 31 28.40 -2.46 -7.41
C LEU A 31 27.83 -3.70 -8.12
N LYS A 32 27.86 -4.88 -7.49
CA LYS A 32 27.26 -6.10 -8.05
C LYS A 32 25.73 -5.99 -8.18
N ASP A 33 25.10 -5.26 -7.28
CA ASP A 33 23.65 -5.03 -7.31
C ASP A 33 23.23 -3.98 -8.37
N ILE A 34 24.18 -3.24 -8.96
CA ILE A 34 23.93 -2.35 -10.09
C ILE A 34 23.77 -3.20 -11.35
N LYS A 35 22.59 -3.16 -11.95
CA LYS A 35 22.31 -3.83 -13.23
C LYS A 35 22.95 -3.05 -14.39
N LEU A 36 23.26 -3.77 -15.47
CA LEU A 36 23.62 -3.18 -16.74
C LEU A 36 22.33 -2.86 -17.53
N ASP A 37 22.33 -1.76 -18.29
CA ASP A 37 21.27 -1.47 -19.25
C ASP A 37 21.40 -2.31 -20.54
N GLU A 38 20.48 -2.12 -21.49
CA GLU A 38 20.47 -2.84 -22.78
C GLU A 38 21.74 -2.60 -23.61
N ASN A 39 22.43 -1.48 -23.38
CA ASN A 39 23.70 -1.13 -24.03
C ASN A 39 24.93 -1.63 -23.24
N LYS A 40 24.71 -2.42 -22.19
CA LYS A 40 25.74 -2.89 -21.23
C LYS A 40 26.39 -1.77 -20.43
N ASP A 41 25.80 -0.58 -20.41
CA ASP A 41 26.24 0.50 -19.52
C ASP A 41 25.69 0.24 -18.11
N SER A 42 26.53 0.41 -17.09
CA SER A 42 26.07 0.30 -15.71
C SER A 42 24.97 1.32 -15.44
N LEU A 43 23.80 0.86 -14.98
CA LEU A 43 22.78 1.76 -14.46
C LEU A 43 23.38 2.61 -13.35
N LEU A 44 22.91 3.85 -13.23
CA LEU A 44 23.41 4.76 -12.19
C LEU A 44 22.82 4.46 -10.81
N PHE A 45 22.05 3.38 -10.68
CA PHE A 45 21.39 3.02 -9.43
C PHE A 45 21.25 1.50 -9.35
N ASN A 46 21.19 0.99 -8.13
CA ASN A 46 20.84 -0.40 -7.88
C ASN A 46 19.32 -0.52 -7.63
N ASP A 47 18.74 -1.68 -7.95
CA ASP A 47 17.30 -1.93 -7.77
C ASP A 47 16.86 -1.86 -6.30
N LYS A 48 17.79 -2.03 -5.35
CA LYS A 48 17.49 -2.05 -3.92
C LYS A 48 17.21 -0.63 -3.40
N MET A 49 18.00 0.34 -3.82
CA MET A 49 17.81 1.76 -3.58
C MET A 49 16.51 2.27 -4.18
N LEU A 50 16.15 1.76 -5.35
CA LEU A 50 14.87 2.12 -5.96
C LEU A 50 13.70 1.73 -5.06
N ASN A 51 13.78 0.62 -4.32
CA ASN A 51 12.70 0.26 -3.38
C ASN A 51 12.65 1.21 -2.20
N ILE A 52 13.81 1.59 -1.65
CA ILE A 52 13.89 2.57 -0.55
C ILE A 52 13.32 3.91 -1.03
N LEU A 53 13.69 4.35 -2.24
CA LEU A 53 13.21 5.58 -2.85
C LEU A 53 11.71 5.51 -3.15
N PHE A 54 11.22 4.41 -3.74
CA PHE A 54 9.82 4.19 -4.06
C PHE A 54 8.95 4.11 -2.80
N ALA A 55 9.45 3.45 -1.75
CA ALA A 55 8.74 3.31 -0.48
C ALA A 55 8.32 4.66 0.10
N ASN A 56 9.21 5.65 0.01
CA ASN A 56 8.95 7.02 0.46
C ASN A 56 7.95 7.79 -0.43
N LYS A 57 7.78 7.38 -1.70
CA LYS A 57 7.03 8.14 -2.73
C LYS A 57 5.60 7.63 -2.95
N VAL A 58 5.34 6.36 -2.69
CA VAL A 58 4.00 5.77 -2.87
C VAL A 58 3.00 6.29 -1.84
N GLY A 59 3.45 6.59 -0.62
CA GLY A 59 2.56 7.09 0.42
C GLY A 59 1.90 8.44 0.10
N THR A 60 2.40 9.18 -0.90
CA THR A 60 2.06 10.59 -1.12
C THR A 60 0.76 10.84 -1.85
N ALA A 61 0.23 9.84 -2.55
CA ALA A 61 -0.66 10.12 -3.67
C ALA A 61 -2.08 9.59 -3.53
N PHE A 62 -2.35 8.83 -2.47
CA PHE A 62 -3.54 7.99 -2.48
C PHE A 62 -4.25 7.89 -1.13
N GLY A 63 -5.56 8.15 -1.18
CA GLY A 63 -6.45 8.33 -0.04
C GLY A 63 -7.52 7.25 0.13
N GLY A 64 -7.57 6.21 -0.71
CA GLY A 64 -8.54 5.12 -0.57
C GLY A 64 -7.94 3.86 0.07
N SER A 65 -8.78 3.00 0.68
CA SER A 65 -8.38 1.66 1.14
C SER A 65 -7.76 0.81 0.02
N ASN A 66 -8.14 1.12 -1.24
CA ASN A 66 -7.76 0.36 -2.42
C ASN A 66 -6.41 0.76 -3.01
N ASP A 67 -5.72 1.71 -2.38
CA ASP A 67 -4.42 2.17 -2.86
C ASP A 67 -3.25 1.50 -2.13
N LEU A 68 -2.09 1.44 -2.79
CA LEU A 68 -0.91 0.85 -2.18
C LEU A 68 -0.47 1.74 -1.01
N SER A 69 -0.57 1.21 0.20
CA SER A 69 0.05 1.82 1.37
C SER A 69 1.25 0.97 1.76
N LEU A 70 2.38 1.65 1.96
CA LEU A 70 3.60 1.04 2.48
C LEU A 70 3.81 1.39 3.95
N GLN A 71 2.78 1.91 4.62
CA GLN A 71 2.80 2.12 6.06
C GLN A 71 2.31 0.87 6.75
N LYS A 72 2.92 0.49 7.87
CA LYS A 72 2.55 -0.73 8.60
C LYS A 72 1.07 -0.77 8.95
N PHE A 73 0.48 0.38 9.26
CA PHE A 73 -0.94 0.50 9.55
C PHE A 73 -1.58 1.65 8.76
N TYR A 74 -2.88 1.52 8.52
CA TYR A 74 -3.66 2.56 7.86
C TYR A 74 -5.07 2.61 8.43
N ALA A 75 -5.66 3.80 8.36
CA ALA A 75 -7.09 4.00 8.54
C ALA A 75 -7.62 4.94 7.45
N SER A 76 -8.70 4.58 6.79
CA SER A 76 -9.29 5.39 5.72
C SER A 76 -10.77 5.62 5.95
N LEU A 77 -11.20 6.87 5.81
CA LEU A 77 -12.58 7.30 5.71
C LEU A 77 -12.91 7.53 4.25
N ASP A 78 -13.79 6.69 3.69
CA ASP A 78 -14.23 6.80 2.31
C ASP A 78 -15.69 7.27 2.27
N ALA A 79 -15.89 8.51 1.80
CA ALA A 79 -17.23 9.06 1.57
C ALA A 79 -17.97 8.39 0.40
N ASN A 80 -17.28 7.70 -0.51
CA ASN A 80 -17.92 6.98 -1.61
C ASN A 80 -18.65 5.74 -1.11
N ASP A 81 -17.98 4.96 -0.26
CA ASP A 81 -18.52 3.71 0.28
C ASP A 81 -19.15 3.91 1.69
N LYS A 82 -19.24 5.15 2.18
CA LYS A 82 -19.63 5.51 3.56
C LYS A 82 -18.96 4.61 4.59
N SER A 83 -17.66 4.40 4.44
CA SER A 83 -16.94 3.37 5.19
C SER A 83 -15.72 3.89 5.92
N LEU A 84 -15.49 3.34 7.10
CA LEU A 84 -14.23 3.38 7.82
C LEU A 84 -13.51 2.05 7.57
N SER A 85 -12.27 2.10 7.09
CA SER A 85 -11.42 0.91 7.01
C SER A 85 -10.22 1.08 7.90
N ILE A 86 -9.83 0.01 8.58
CA ILE A 86 -8.60 -0.09 9.37
C ILE A 86 -7.85 -1.34 8.94
N GLY A 87 -6.53 -1.27 8.85
CA GLY A 87 -5.77 -2.45 8.45
C GLY A 87 -4.28 -2.33 8.64
N ALA A 88 -3.61 -3.43 8.30
CA ALA A 88 -2.17 -3.57 8.39
C ALA A 88 -1.60 -4.03 7.04
N ASN A 89 -0.37 -3.61 6.76
CA ASN A 89 0.44 -4.08 5.64
C ASN A 89 1.56 -4.98 6.17
N PHE A 90 1.80 -6.07 5.45
CA PHE A 90 2.79 -7.08 5.79
C PHE A 90 3.87 -7.15 4.72
N ASP A 91 5.12 -7.10 5.17
CA ASP A 91 6.30 -7.24 4.33
C ASP A 91 6.82 -8.69 4.36
N ILE A 92 6.83 -9.33 3.20
CA ILE A 92 7.37 -10.69 3.04
C ILE A 92 8.89 -10.77 3.07
N ARG A 93 9.60 -9.63 3.15
CA ARG A 93 11.06 -9.61 3.27
C ARG A 93 11.54 -9.96 4.68
N CYS A 94 10.64 -10.05 5.65
CA CYS A 94 10.94 -10.36 7.05
C CYS A 94 12.04 -9.46 7.63
N GLY A 95 11.97 -8.15 7.38
CA GLY A 95 12.93 -7.15 7.87
C GLY A 95 14.22 -7.03 7.06
N ASN A 96 14.35 -7.71 5.91
CA ASN A 96 15.52 -7.53 5.05
C ASN A 96 15.32 -6.37 4.06
N GLU A 97 15.70 -5.16 4.47
CA GLU A 97 15.63 -3.94 3.63
C GLU A 97 16.43 -4.06 2.32
N THR A 98 17.43 -4.96 2.27
CA THR A 98 18.25 -5.17 1.07
C THR A 98 17.55 -6.01 0.00
N LYS A 99 16.39 -6.61 0.29
CA LYS A 99 15.59 -7.32 -0.71
C LYS A 99 14.59 -6.39 -1.38
N LYS A 100 14.27 -6.72 -2.63
CA LYS A 100 13.26 -5.98 -3.40
C LYS A 100 11.86 -6.17 -2.80
N LEU A 101 11.20 -5.07 -2.44
CA LEU A 101 9.78 -5.08 -2.12
C LEU A 101 8.99 -5.32 -3.41
N SER A 102 8.60 -6.57 -3.62
CA SER A 102 7.89 -7.00 -4.83
C SER A 102 6.44 -7.37 -4.55
N TRP A 103 6.13 -7.71 -3.31
CA TRP A 103 4.80 -8.07 -2.87
C TRP A 103 4.48 -7.40 -1.55
N VAL A 104 3.27 -6.88 -1.43
CA VAL A 104 2.70 -6.35 -0.20
C VAL A 104 1.37 -7.04 0.01
N PHE A 105 1.19 -7.59 1.21
CA PHE A 105 -0.08 -8.17 1.64
C PHE A 105 -0.72 -7.21 2.61
N SER A 106 -2.01 -6.97 2.46
CA SER A 106 -2.78 -6.14 3.38
C SER A 106 -3.98 -6.91 3.86
N ALA A 107 -4.26 -6.82 5.15
CA ALA A 107 -5.49 -7.32 5.74
C ALA A 107 -6.08 -6.24 6.64
N GLY A 108 -7.40 -6.21 6.75
CA GLY A 108 -8.08 -5.19 7.51
C GLY A 108 -9.56 -5.47 7.70
N ALA A 109 -10.21 -4.59 8.44
CA ALA A 109 -11.64 -4.56 8.61
C ALA A 109 -12.20 -3.29 7.95
N LYS A 110 -13.34 -3.42 7.28
CA LYS A 110 -14.10 -2.32 6.70
C LYS A 110 -15.48 -2.29 7.34
N ILE A 111 -15.82 -1.15 7.91
CA ILE A 111 -17.07 -0.87 8.62
C ILE A 111 -17.85 0.11 7.76
N LYS A 112 -19.06 -0.26 7.33
CA LYS A 112 -19.97 0.59 6.55
C LYS A 112 -20.98 1.26 7.47
N SER A 113 -21.18 2.56 7.28
CA SER A 113 -22.24 3.32 7.93
C SER A 113 -23.50 3.28 7.08
N LYS A 114 -24.61 2.75 7.61
CA LYS A 114 -25.94 2.88 6.96
C LYS A 114 -26.51 4.28 7.14
N ASP A 115 -26.52 4.81 8.38
CA ASP A 115 -27.20 6.07 8.72
C ASP A 115 -26.32 6.96 9.60
N ASN A 116 -25.52 7.84 8.99
CA ASN A 116 -24.73 8.91 9.62
C ASN A 116 -23.68 8.50 10.68
N PHE A 117 -23.78 7.30 11.26
CA PHE A 117 -22.90 6.74 12.28
C PHE A 117 -22.63 5.26 12.00
N ALA A 118 -21.35 4.87 12.05
CA ALA A 118 -20.91 3.49 11.86
C ALA A 118 -21.12 2.68 13.16
N THR A 119 -22.33 2.15 13.35
CA THR A 119 -22.65 1.31 14.51
C THR A 119 -22.05 -0.09 14.35
N VAL A 120 -21.10 -0.43 15.23
CA VAL A 120 -20.41 -1.74 15.29
C VAL A 120 -21.09 -2.68 16.27
N TYR A 121 -21.66 -2.15 17.35
CA TYR A 121 -22.29 -2.89 18.43
C TYR A 121 -23.56 -2.17 18.88
N LYS A 122 -24.66 -2.90 19.02
CA LYS A 122 -25.95 -2.36 19.46
C LYS A 122 -26.73 -3.43 20.20
N ASP A 123 -27.30 -3.08 21.35
CA ASP A 123 -28.24 -3.91 22.12
C ASP A 123 -27.74 -5.32 22.46
N GLY A 124 -26.44 -5.48 22.75
CA GLY A 124 -25.85 -6.78 23.09
C GLY A 124 -25.13 -7.47 21.92
N ASP A 125 -25.42 -7.07 20.68
CA ASP A 125 -25.01 -7.79 19.47
C ASP A 125 -24.14 -6.95 18.52
N PHE A 126 -23.17 -7.63 17.91
CA PHE A 126 -22.37 -7.05 16.83
C PHE A 126 -23.24 -6.86 15.59
N GLN A 127 -23.10 -5.71 14.95
CA GLN A 127 -23.79 -5.40 13.71
C GLN A 127 -23.02 -5.99 12.52
N GLU A 128 -22.94 -7.33 12.46
CA GLU A 128 -22.12 -8.09 11.51
C GLU A 128 -22.36 -7.71 10.04
N ASN A 129 -23.57 -7.25 9.72
CA ASN A 129 -23.97 -6.83 8.37
C ASN A 129 -23.27 -5.53 7.90
N ASN A 130 -22.72 -4.77 8.85
CA ASN A 130 -22.01 -3.51 8.62
C ASN A 130 -20.49 -3.69 8.64
N ILE A 131 -19.98 -4.89 8.95
CA ILE A 131 -18.55 -5.14 9.13
C ILE A 131 -18.11 -6.23 8.14
N GLY A 132 -16.94 -6.08 7.56
CA GLY A 132 -16.33 -7.14 6.76
C GLY A 132 -14.83 -7.09 6.78
N ALA A 133 -14.21 -8.18 6.33
CA ALA A 133 -12.79 -8.26 6.12
C ALA A 133 -12.41 -7.76 4.73
N THR A 134 -11.25 -7.11 4.65
CA THR A 134 -10.58 -6.76 3.39
C THR A 134 -9.27 -7.49 3.30
N PHE A 135 -9.04 -8.19 2.20
CA PHE A 135 -7.76 -8.80 1.86
C PHE A 135 -7.25 -8.22 0.57
N LYS A 136 -5.97 -7.88 0.53
CA LYS A 136 -5.33 -7.28 -0.62
C LYS A 136 -3.95 -7.85 -0.83
N ILE A 137 -3.62 -8.13 -2.09
CA ILE A 137 -2.28 -8.49 -2.53
C ILE A 137 -1.85 -7.52 -3.61
N SER A 138 -0.67 -6.94 -3.46
CA SER A 138 -0.11 -5.96 -4.41
C SER A 138 1.24 -6.44 -4.91
N ARG A 139 1.42 -6.50 -6.23
CA ARG A 139 2.69 -6.76 -6.89
C ARG A 139 3.30 -5.45 -7.37
N ILE A 140 4.47 -5.12 -6.86
CA ILE A 140 5.26 -3.94 -7.24
C ILE A 140 6.29 -4.36 -8.28
N PHE A 141 6.34 -3.65 -9.40
CA PHE A 141 7.26 -3.95 -10.49
C PHE A 141 8.61 -3.25 -10.27
N SER A 142 9.53 -3.31 -11.23
CA SER A 142 10.75 -2.52 -11.16
C SER A 142 10.45 -1.14 -11.72
N GLY A 143 10.47 -0.13 -10.87
CA GLY A 143 10.46 1.26 -11.29
C GLY A 143 11.71 1.66 -12.08
N ASN A 144 11.75 2.93 -12.45
CA ASN A 144 12.77 3.53 -13.29
C ASN A 144 13.13 4.92 -12.73
N ILE A 145 14.42 5.23 -12.66
CA ILE A 145 14.93 6.58 -12.41
C ILE A 145 15.56 7.12 -13.68
N ASN A 146 15.00 8.20 -14.19
CA ASN A 146 15.57 8.88 -15.35
C ASN A 146 16.59 9.92 -14.90
N PHE A 147 17.83 9.75 -15.33
CA PHE A 147 18.95 10.66 -15.03
C PHE A 147 19.30 11.61 -16.18
N THR A 148 18.48 11.67 -17.24
CA THR A 148 18.79 12.47 -18.43
C THR A 148 19.17 13.90 -18.03
N SER A 149 20.38 14.32 -18.40
CA SER A 149 20.93 15.62 -18.05
C SER A 149 20.11 16.75 -18.69
N SER A 150 19.95 17.85 -17.97
CA SER A 150 19.57 19.13 -18.56
C SER A 150 20.83 19.95 -18.82
N ASN A 151 20.80 20.92 -19.73
CA ASN A 151 21.96 21.78 -20.08
C ASN A 151 22.69 22.40 -18.87
N LYS A 152 22.04 22.51 -17.71
CA LYS A 152 22.61 23.08 -16.47
C LYS A 152 23.23 22.09 -15.47
N LYS A 153 23.04 20.77 -15.62
CA LYS A 153 23.50 19.77 -14.63
C LYS A 153 23.95 18.46 -15.28
N ASN A 154 25.21 18.10 -15.11
CA ASN A 154 25.72 16.76 -15.46
C ASN A 154 25.45 15.77 -14.32
N ARG A 155 24.21 15.26 -14.26
CA ARG A 155 23.72 14.40 -13.17
C ARG A 155 24.55 13.12 -13.03
N LYS A 156 24.87 12.44 -14.14
CA LYS A 156 25.66 11.20 -14.16
C LYS A 156 27.01 11.39 -13.47
N LYS A 157 27.79 12.39 -13.87
CA LYS A 157 29.11 12.65 -13.27
C LYS A 157 29.01 13.01 -11.79
N ALA A 158 28.05 13.84 -11.40
CA ALA A 158 27.87 14.25 -10.01
C ALA A 158 27.49 13.07 -9.09
N ILE A 159 26.69 12.13 -9.57
CA ILE A 159 26.32 10.92 -8.82
C ILE A 159 27.53 10.01 -8.64
N LEU A 160 28.28 9.75 -9.71
CA LEU A 160 29.48 8.92 -9.64
C LEU A 160 30.54 9.51 -8.69
N ALA A 161 30.74 10.84 -8.73
CA ALA A 161 31.65 11.52 -7.81
C ALA A 161 31.21 11.38 -6.35
N ASN A 162 29.91 11.59 -6.05
CA ASN A 162 29.37 11.39 -4.70
C ASN A 162 29.53 9.93 -4.23
N ARG A 163 29.30 8.97 -5.13
CA ARG A 163 29.44 7.55 -4.83
C ARG A 163 30.86 7.16 -4.43
N GLU A 164 31.89 7.68 -5.11
CA GLU A 164 33.28 7.42 -4.71
C GLU A 164 33.60 8.01 -3.32
N LEU A 165 33.06 9.19 -2.99
CA LEU A 165 33.18 9.75 -1.64
C LEU A 165 32.52 8.85 -0.59
N LEU A 166 31.33 8.31 -0.88
CA LEU A 166 30.66 7.36 -0.01
C LEU A 166 31.47 6.06 0.13
N PHE A 167 32.00 5.52 -0.96
CA PHE A 167 32.83 4.31 -0.88
C PHE A 167 34.06 4.48 0.01
N THR A 168 34.74 5.63 -0.05
CA THR A 168 35.84 5.93 0.87
C THR A 168 35.36 6.00 2.32
N LYS A 169 34.29 6.77 2.59
CA LYS A 169 33.70 6.88 3.93
C LYS A 169 33.32 5.52 4.54
N TYR A 170 32.69 4.65 3.75
CA TYR A 170 32.25 3.33 4.23
C TYR A 170 33.38 2.31 4.28
N LYS A 171 34.47 2.50 3.52
CA LYS A 171 35.70 1.76 3.74
C LYS A 171 36.32 2.11 5.09
N ASP A 172 36.42 3.40 5.42
CA ASP A 172 36.98 3.83 6.71
C ASP A 172 36.18 3.30 7.90
N LYS A 173 34.84 3.26 7.79
CA LYS A 173 33.96 2.62 8.79
C LYS A 173 34.29 1.13 8.99
N VAL A 174 34.54 0.40 7.91
CA VAL A 174 34.88 -1.03 7.95
C VAL A 174 36.27 -1.24 8.54
N ASP A 175 37.26 -0.47 8.11
CA ASP A 175 38.63 -0.55 8.63
C ASP A 175 38.65 -0.25 10.13
N LYS A 176 37.86 0.74 10.58
CA LYS A 176 37.67 1.04 12.00
C LYS A 176 37.04 -0.12 12.77
N PHE A 177 35.95 -0.71 12.25
CA PHE A 177 35.29 -1.86 12.90
C PHE A 177 36.23 -3.07 13.02
N ASN A 178 36.97 -3.37 11.95
CA ASN A 178 37.94 -4.47 11.93
C ASN A 178 39.08 -4.26 12.92
N LYS A 179 39.50 -3.00 13.15
CA LYS A 179 40.56 -2.66 14.10
C LYS A 179 40.07 -2.62 15.56
N ASP A 180 38.91 -1.99 15.80
CA ASP A 180 38.52 -1.57 17.15
C ASP A 180 37.51 -2.52 17.81
N ASP A 181 36.67 -3.21 17.02
CA ASP A 181 35.50 -3.95 17.51
C ASP A 181 35.59 -5.46 17.26
N LEU A 182 36.17 -5.87 16.13
CA LEU A 182 36.22 -7.27 15.73
C LEU A 182 36.91 -8.16 16.77
N ASP A 183 38.08 -7.76 17.27
CA ASP A 183 38.83 -8.51 18.28
C ASP A 183 38.01 -8.71 19.57
N LYS A 184 37.22 -7.71 19.96
CA LYS A 184 36.35 -7.79 21.15
C LYS A 184 35.24 -8.80 20.93
N ILE A 185 34.63 -8.79 19.74
CA ILE A 185 33.57 -9.73 19.35
C ILE A 185 34.11 -11.17 19.30
N VAL A 186 35.27 -11.38 18.68
CA VAL A 186 35.92 -12.70 18.58
C VAL A 186 36.28 -13.26 19.96
N LYS A 187 36.86 -12.42 20.84
CA LYS A 187 37.18 -12.82 22.22
C LYS A 187 35.93 -13.19 23.01
N LYS A 188 34.88 -12.35 22.93
CA LYS A 188 33.58 -12.62 23.57
C LYS A 188 32.97 -13.93 23.06
N TYR A 189 32.96 -14.13 21.75
CA TYR A 189 32.42 -15.36 21.14
C TYR A 189 33.15 -16.60 21.64
N ASN A 190 34.49 -16.60 21.60
CA ASN A 190 35.28 -17.74 22.05
C ASN A 190 35.12 -18.03 23.56
N SER A 191 34.84 -17.01 24.38
CA SER A 191 34.59 -17.19 25.81
C SER A 191 33.20 -17.77 26.13
N LEU A 192 32.20 -17.55 25.27
CA LEU A 192 30.80 -17.91 25.55
C LEU A 192 30.27 -19.09 24.75
N LYS A 193 30.88 -19.45 23.61
CA LYS A 193 30.35 -20.45 22.66
C LYS A 193 30.11 -21.85 23.25
N ASN A 194 30.77 -22.20 24.35
CA ASN A 194 30.58 -23.49 25.03
C ASN A 194 29.47 -23.46 26.10
N PHE A 195 28.97 -22.26 26.43
CA PHE A 195 28.03 -22.02 27.52
C PHE A 195 26.68 -21.46 27.05
N ASP A 196 26.65 -20.89 25.85
CA ASP A 196 25.46 -20.27 25.24
C ASP A 196 25.26 -20.84 23.84
N SER A 197 24.26 -21.72 23.69
CA SER A 197 23.89 -22.33 22.42
C SER A 197 23.18 -21.36 21.46
N ASP A 198 22.64 -20.25 21.98
CA ASP A 198 21.92 -19.24 21.21
C ASP A 198 22.85 -18.13 20.71
N LEU A 199 24.13 -18.21 21.06
CA LEU A 199 25.14 -17.23 20.69
C LEU A 199 25.31 -17.15 19.16
N ALA A 200 25.06 -15.98 18.59
CA ALA A 200 25.23 -15.75 17.17
C ALA A 200 26.69 -16.01 16.73
N ILE A 201 26.87 -16.87 15.72
CA ILE A 201 28.17 -17.16 15.12
C ILE A 201 28.74 -15.86 14.53
N ILE A 202 30.06 -15.68 14.63
CA ILE A 202 30.78 -14.47 14.17
C ILE A 202 30.38 -14.07 12.75
N ASP A 203 30.27 -15.02 11.82
CA ASP A 203 29.85 -14.76 10.44
C ASP A 203 28.46 -14.12 10.34
N THR A 204 27.55 -14.47 11.23
CA THR A 204 26.20 -13.88 11.30
C THR A 204 26.30 -12.42 11.75
N ILE A 205 27.13 -12.12 12.74
CA ILE A 205 27.36 -10.76 13.24
C ILE A 205 28.01 -9.90 12.14
N LEU A 206 29.04 -10.43 11.47
CA LEU A 206 29.71 -9.75 10.36
C LEU A 206 28.75 -9.49 9.19
N LYS A 207 27.91 -10.46 8.86
CA LYS A 207 26.89 -10.32 7.81
C LYS A 207 25.84 -9.27 8.17
N GLN A 208 25.36 -9.25 9.42
CA GLN A 208 24.44 -8.21 9.90
C GLN A 208 25.10 -6.83 9.80
N LYS A 209 26.35 -6.68 10.27
CA LYS A 209 27.06 -5.41 10.20
C LYS A 209 27.32 -4.95 8.77
N HIS A 210 27.66 -5.88 7.89
CA HIS A 210 27.81 -5.62 6.46
C HIS A 210 26.50 -5.09 5.87
N ASP A 211 25.38 -5.72 6.17
CA ASP A 211 24.08 -5.33 5.65
C ASP A 211 23.62 -3.97 6.21
N GLU A 212 23.89 -3.67 7.48
CA GLU A 212 23.68 -2.33 8.06
C GLU A 212 24.45 -1.24 7.28
N LEU A 213 25.76 -1.41 7.11
CA LEU A 213 26.59 -0.44 6.39
C LEU A 213 26.17 -0.28 4.93
N TYR A 214 25.75 -1.37 4.29
CA TYR A 214 25.18 -1.33 2.95
C TYR A 214 23.92 -0.46 2.89
N ILE A 215 23.00 -0.65 3.85
CA ILE A 215 21.73 0.10 3.92
C ILE A 215 22.00 1.59 4.18
N GLU A 216 22.90 1.91 5.12
CA GLU A 216 23.27 3.29 5.41
C GLU A 216 23.87 3.99 4.17
N LEU A 217 24.78 3.31 3.45
CA LEU A 217 25.37 3.84 2.21
C LEU A 217 24.28 4.12 1.16
N ALA A 218 23.37 3.16 0.96
CA ALA A 218 22.27 3.31 0.01
C ALA A 218 21.34 4.48 0.37
N LYS A 219 21.00 4.63 1.66
CA LYS A 219 20.18 5.75 2.18
C LYS A 219 20.89 7.09 1.99
N GLU A 220 22.18 7.20 2.29
CA GLU A 220 22.95 8.43 2.08
C GLU A 220 23.03 8.86 0.60
N GLU A 221 23.18 7.90 -0.31
CA GLU A 221 23.19 8.22 -1.74
C GLU A 221 21.80 8.66 -2.23
N ILE A 222 20.72 8.00 -1.79
CA ILE A 222 19.33 8.42 -2.06
C ILE A 222 19.10 9.86 -1.56
N ASP A 223 19.52 10.16 -0.33
CA ASP A 223 19.43 11.48 0.26
C ASP A 223 20.11 12.55 -0.61
N TYR A 224 21.30 12.24 -1.14
CA TYR A 224 22.00 13.10 -2.07
C TYR A 224 21.21 13.31 -3.37
N LEU A 225 20.63 12.23 -3.93
CA LEU A 225 19.81 12.30 -5.14
C LEU A 225 18.60 13.22 -4.98
N GLU A 226 17.88 13.08 -3.85
CA GLU A 226 16.66 13.85 -3.55
C GLU A 226 16.98 15.31 -3.22
N LYS A 227 17.90 15.56 -2.28
CA LYS A 227 18.26 16.93 -1.84
C LYS A 227 18.77 17.78 -3.00
N ASN A 228 19.55 17.19 -3.91
CA ASN A 228 20.18 17.92 -5.02
C ASN A 228 19.41 17.83 -6.35
N LYS A 229 18.25 17.15 -6.38
CA LYS A 229 17.42 16.94 -7.59
C LYS A 229 18.23 16.30 -8.73
N MET A 230 18.99 15.24 -8.41
CA MET A 230 19.92 14.58 -9.34
C MET A 230 19.27 13.56 -10.27
N TYR A 231 17.94 13.53 -10.33
CA TYR A 231 17.16 12.82 -11.33
C TYR A 231 16.20 13.78 -12.05
N ARG A 232 15.66 13.38 -13.19
CA ARG A 232 14.58 14.08 -13.89
C ARG A 232 13.23 13.64 -13.34
N PHE A 233 13.00 12.34 -13.31
CA PHE A 233 11.82 11.73 -12.71
C PHE A 233 12.11 10.31 -12.19
N VAL A 234 11.27 9.87 -11.27
CA VAL A 234 11.15 8.49 -10.80
C VAL A 234 9.77 8.01 -11.22
N SER A 235 9.66 6.76 -11.68
CA SER A 235 8.36 6.16 -11.98
C SER A 235 8.30 4.72 -11.55
N ASP A 236 7.13 4.24 -11.20
CA ASP A 236 6.87 2.83 -10.94
C ASP A 236 5.45 2.46 -11.31
N LYS A 237 5.17 1.16 -11.28
CA LYS A 237 3.87 0.56 -11.52
C LYS A 237 3.64 -0.58 -10.57
N TRP A 238 2.38 -0.81 -10.21
CA TRP A 238 1.97 -1.94 -9.39
C TRP A 238 0.57 -2.41 -9.79
N LEU A 239 0.31 -3.68 -9.51
CA LEU A 239 -0.97 -4.33 -9.71
C LEU A 239 -1.49 -4.80 -8.34
N SER A 240 -2.74 -4.53 -8.01
CA SER A 240 -3.33 -4.99 -6.75
C SER A 240 -4.65 -5.71 -6.99
N LEU A 241 -4.83 -6.85 -6.34
CA LEU A 241 -6.12 -7.53 -6.22
C LEU A 241 -6.61 -7.35 -4.78
N GLU A 242 -7.82 -6.86 -4.63
CA GLU A 242 -8.50 -6.66 -3.35
C GLU A 242 -9.84 -7.38 -3.35
N VAL A 243 -10.16 -8.03 -2.23
CA VAL A 243 -11.45 -8.65 -1.98
C VAL A 243 -12.00 -8.14 -0.65
N PHE A 244 -13.24 -7.68 -0.66
CA PHE A 244 -14.03 -7.36 0.52
C PHE A 244 -15.14 -8.40 0.69
N VAL A 245 -15.20 -8.94 1.91
CA VAL A 245 -16.14 -9.99 2.30
C VAL A 245 -16.86 -9.54 3.58
N PRO A 246 -18.17 -9.27 3.57
CA PRO A 246 -18.92 -8.94 4.77
C PRO A 246 -19.03 -10.17 5.69
N PHE A 247 -19.05 -9.95 7.01
CA PHE A 247 -19.19 -11.05 7.98
C PHE A 247 -20.63 -11.61 8.00
N GLY A 248 -21.63 -10.74 7.84
CA GLY A 248 -23.04 -11.11 7.79
C GLY A 248 -23.76 -10.72 6.49
N GLU A 249 -24.97 -11.27 6.31
CA GLU A 249 -25.87 -10.92 5.23
C GLU A 249 -26.67 -9.66 5.55
N ASN A 250 -26.70 -8.69 4.64
CA ASN A 250 -27.60 -7.55 4.78
C ASN A 250 -29.05 -7.99 4.55
N ILE A 251 -29.93 -7.70 5.50
CA ILE A 251 -31.37 -7.92 5.35
C ILE A 251 -32.04 -6.62 4.89
N TYR A 252 -32.71 -6.67 3.75
CA TYR A 252 -33.57 -5.61 3.23
C TYR A 252 -35.03 -6.01 3.41
N LYS A 253 -35.80 -5.21 4.16
CA LYS A 253 -37.26 -5.34 4.24
C LYS A 253 -37.87 -4.63 3.04
N THR A 254 -38.51 -5.34 2.12
CA THR A 254 -39.04 -4.74 0.88
C THR A 254 -40.48 -5.15 0.62
N THR A 255 -41.26 -4.25 0.00
CA THR A 255 -42.57 -4.56 -0.58
C THR A 255 -42.76 -3.84 -1.90
N ASN A 256 -43.55 -4.43 -2.79
CA ASN A 256 -43.92 -3.83 -4.08
C ASN A 256 -45.18 -2.98 -3.97
N ASP A 257 -45.92 -3.09 -2.85
CA ASP A 257 -47.16 -2.38 -2.61
C ASP A 257 -47.31 -2.09 -1.11
N VAL A 258 -47.46 -0.80 -0.79
CA VAL A 258 -47.59 -0.30 0.59
C VAL A 258 -48.94 -0.66 1.21
N ALA A 259 -49.98 -0.86 0.39
CA ALA A 259 -51.34 -1.07 0.87
C ALA A 259 -51.70 -2.55 1.07
N ASN A 260 -51.17 -3.45 0.22
CA ASN A 260 -51.70 -4.82 0.12
C ASN A 260 -50.69 -5.94 0.38
N ILE A 261 -49.38 -5.65 0.43
CA ILE A 261 -48.34 -6.68 0.52
C ILE A 261 -47.45 -6.41 1.75
N PRO A 262 -47.35 -7.36 2.70
CA PRO A 262 -46.50 -7.19 3.87
C PRO A 262 -45.01 -7.15 3.48
N LEU A 263 -44.20 -6.49 4.30
CA LEU A 263 -42.75 -6.44 4.12
C LEU A 263 -42.16 -7.86 4.14
N SER A 264 -41.33 -8.16 3.13
CA SER A 264 -40.59 -9.41 3.03
C SER A 264 -39.10 -9.15 3.28
N ASN A 265 -38.48 -9.98 4.11
CA ASN A 265 -37.03 -9.97 4.30
C ASN A 265 -36.32 -10.53 3.06
N LYS A 266 -35.34 -9.78 2.55
CA LYS A 266 -34.47 -10.17 1.45
C LYS A 266 -33.03 -10.13 1.92
N ASN A 267 -32.37 -11.28 1.92
CA ASN A 267 -30.98 -11.39 2.30
C ASN A 267 -30.07 -11.00 1.14
N PHE A 268 -28.96 -10.34 1.45
CA PHE A 268 -28.03 -9.80 0.46
C PHE A 268 -26.58 -9.83 0.94
N TYR A 269 -25.71 -10.47 0.17
CA TYR A 269 -24.30 -10.58 0.48
C TYR A 269 -23.43 -9.59 -0.31
N ALA A 270 -23.02 -8.50 0.32
CA ALA A 270 -22.40 -7.35 -0.33
C ALA A 270 -20.88 -7.51 -0.63
N PHE A 271 -20.50 -8.59 -1.34
CA PHE A 271 -19.09 -8.80 -1.70
C PHE A 271 -18.63 -7.84 -2.82
N ASN A 272 -17.33 -7.53 -2.82
CA ASN A 272 -16.68 -6.73 -3.85
C ASN A 272 -15.27 -7.30 -4.12
N ALA A 273 -14.94 -7.52 -5.39
CA ALA A 273 -13.59 -7.84 -5.84
C ALA A 273 -13.09 -6.75 -6.80
N THR A 274 -11.90 -6.22 -6.53
CA THR A 274 -11.28 -5.15 -7.32
C THR A 274 -9.87 -5.55 -7.77
N LEU A 275 -9.64 -5.55 -9.09
CA LEU A 275 -8.31 -5.59 -9.69
C LEU A 275 -7.92 -4.17 -10.10
N SER A 276 -6.75 -3.69 -9.68
CA SER A 276 -6.28 -2.35 -10.00
C SER A 276 -4.87 -2.35 -10.60
N GLY A 277 -4.70 -1.59 -11.68
CA GLY A 277 -3.41 -1.30 -12.29
C GLY A 277 -3.07 0.17 -12.06
N ASN A 278 -1.88 0.42 -11.52
CA ASN A 278 -1.47 1.74 -11.08
C ASN A 278 -0.11 2.11 -11.66
N TYR A 279 0.06 3.40 -11.94
CA TYR A 279 1.31 3.99 -12.42
C TYR A 279 1.54 5.33 -11.71
N MET A 280 2.79 5.58 -11.34
CA MET A 280 3.26 6.85 -10.78
C MET A 280 4.43 7.37 -11.60
N ARG A 281 4.50 8.69 -11.76
CA ARG A 281 5.69 9.43 -12.15
C ARG A 281 5.84 10.68 -11.30
N GLU A 282 6.91 10.77 -10.52
CA GLU A 282 7.30 11.97 -9.78
C GLU A 282 8.51 12.63 -10.43
N TYR A 283 8.42 13.92 -10.69
CA TYR A 283 9.51 14.71 -11.23
C TYR A 283 10.26 15.46 -10.10
N SER A 284 11.57 15.61 -10.24
CA SER A 284 12.42 16.22 -9.19
C SER A 284 12.14 17.69 -8.88
N TRP A 285 11.42 18.40 -9.75
CA TRP A 285 10.92 19.76 -9.53
C TRP A 285 9.65 19.84 -8.66
N GLY A 286 9.07 18.73 -8.22
CA GLY A 286 7.94 18.73 -7.27
C GLY A 286 6.55 18.63 -7.89
N CYS A 287 6.44 18.04 -9.09
CA CYS A 287 5.16 17.66 -9.69
C CYS A 287 5.11 16.14 -9.87
N SER A 288 3.91 15.57 -9.80
CA SER A 288 3.72 14.13 -10.01
C SER A 288 2.43 13.83 -10.77
N ILE A 289 2.47 12.70 -11.47
CA ILE A 289 1.37 12.17 -12.25
C ILE A 289 1.10 10.77 -11.73
N PHE A 290 -0.17 10.49 -11.48
CA PHE A 290 -0.67 9.19 -11.12
C PHE A 290 -1.71 8.77 -12.13
N PHE A 291 -1.73 7.48 -12.44
CA PHE A 291 -2.75 6.89 -13.26
C PHE A 291 -3.22 5.60 -12.58
N LYS A 292 -4.52 5.50 -12.38
CA LYS A 292 -5.17 4.37 -11.76
C LYS A 292 -6.26 3.85 -12.67
N SER A 293 -6.27 2.55 -12.88
CA SER A 293 -7.34 1.82 -13.55
C SER A 293 -7.84 0.73 -12.62
N ARG A 294 -9.16 0.58 -12.50
CA ARG A 294 -9.80 -0.42 -11.63
C ARG A 294 -10.84 -1.19 -12.42
N LEU A 295 -10.69 -2.51 -12.44
CA LEU A 295 -11.75 -3.44 -12.81
C LEU A 295 -12.38 -3.93 -11.51
N ASN A 296 -13.70 -3.76 -11.40
CA ASN A 296 -14.42 -4.06 -10.17
C ASN A 296 -15.62 -4.95 -10.48
N LEU A 297 -15.85 -5.96 -9.66
CA LEU A 297 -17.03 -6.81 -9.67
C LEU A 297 -17.71 -6.70 -8.31
N LYS A 298 -18.88 -6.08 -8.29
CA LYS A 298 -19.69 -5.90 -7.08
C LYS A 298 -20.95 -6.76 -7.18
N ASN A 299 -21.30 -7.44 -6.10
CA ASN A 299 -22.69 -7.85 -5.91
C ASN A 299 -23.48 -6.61 -5.46
N ASN A 300 -24.54 -6.29 -6.19
CA ASN A 300 -25.30 -5.07 -6.03
C ASN A 300 -26.80 -5.36 -6.02
N ASN A 301 -27.60 -4.36 -5.67
CA ASN A 301 -29.05 -4.44 -5.75
C ASN A 301 -29.64 -3.05 -6.04
N ASN A 302 -30.91 -3.03 -6.42
CA ASN A 302 -31.60 -1.78 -6.76
C ASN A 302 -31.76 -0.82 -5.58
N VAL A 303 -31.87 -1.30 -4.35
CA VAL A 303 -31.92 -0.44 -3.15
C VAL A 303 -30.63 0.38 -3.01
N ILE A 304 -29.47 -0.26 -3.23
CA ILE A 304 -28.16 0.40 -3.18
C ILE A 304 -27.98 1.36 -4.37
N VAL A 305 -28.27 0.91 -5.59
CA VAL A 305 -28.07 1.71 -6.81
C VAL A 305 -28.94 2.96 -6.81
N ASP A 306 -30.20 2.84 -6.41
CA ASP A 306 -31.12 3.99 -6.37
C ASP A 306 -30.99 4.81 -5.09
N ASN A 307 -30.11 4.42 -4.16
CA ASN A 307 -29.94 5.05 -2.85
C ASN A 307 -31.29 5.31 -2.17
N LEU A 308 -32.16 4.29 -2.18
CA LEU A 308 -33.51 4.40 -1.64
C LEU A 308 -33.46 4.66 -0.14
N THR A 309 -34.46 5.39 0.35
CA THR A 309 -34.68 5.59 1.79
C THR A 309 -35.81 4.67 2.25
N THR A 310 -35.74 4.26 3.51
CA THR A 310 -36.83 3.48 4.12
C THR A 310 -38.02 4.37 4.45
N THR A 311 -39.22 3.83 4.31
CA THR A 311 -40.46 4.43 4.77
C THR A 311 -41.04 3.61 5.92
N PRO A 312 -41.74 4.25 6.89
CA PRO A 312 -42.38 3.54 7.97
C PRO A 312 -43.66 2.83 7.49
N PHE A 313 -43.81 1.55 7.84
CA PHE A 313 -45.00 0.74 7.60
C PHE A 313 -45.67 0.40 8.92
N GLN A 314 -46.98 0.60 9.00
CA GLN A 314 -47.77 0.23 10.17
C GLN A 314 -48.57 -1.03 9.84
N SER A 315 -48.38 -2.07 10.64
CA SER A 315 -49.29 -3.20 10.66
C SER A 315 -50.42 -2.90 11.63
N VAL A 316 -51.65 -3.16 11.22
CA VAL A 316 -52.84 -2.94 12.05
C VAL A 316 -53.56 -4.25 12.30
N THR A 317 -54.03 -4.45 13.52
CA THR A 317 -54.96 -5.52 13.86
C THR A 317 -56.29 -4.92 14.29
N THR A 318 -57.37 -5.62 14.02
CA THR A 318 -58.69 -5.24 14.53
C THR A 318 -58.89 -5.87 15.89
N GLY A 319 -58.91 -5.04 16.94
CA GLY A 319 -59.19 -5.47 18.30
C GLY A 319 -60.66 -5.86 18.52
N VAL A 320 -60.93 -6.45 19.68
CA VAL A 320 -62.31 -6.74 20.13
C VAL A 320 -63.07 -5.40 20.21
N ASN A 321 -64.20 -5.29 19.49
CA ASN A 321 -65.00 -4.07 19.22
C ASN A 321 -64.65 -3.24 17.98
N GLY A 322 -63.85 -3.76 17.04
CA GLY A 322 -63.62 -3.08 15.75
C GLY A 322 -62.65 -1.90 15.80
N ILE A 323 -61.96 -1.71 16.93
CA ILE A 323 -60.91 -0.70 17.08
C ILE A 323 -59.67 -1.17 16.33
N VAL A 324 -59.21 -0.37 15.38
CA VAL A 324 -57.96 -0.62 14.65
C VAL A 324 -56.79 -0.22 15.56
N VAL A 325 -55.98 -1.19 15.96
CA VAL A 325 -54.79 -0.97 16.78
C VAL A 325 -53.56 -1.18 15.91
N VAL A 326 -52.65 -0.20 15.90
CA VAL A 326 -51.33 -0.35 15.28
C VAL A 326 -50.53 -1.32 16.14
N THR A 327 -50.20 -2.48 15.60
CA THR A 327 -49.50 -3.55 16.33
C THR A 327 -47.99 -3.47 16.18
N GLU A 328 -47.50 -3.07 15.01
CA GLU A 328 -46.08 -2.94 14.73
C GLU A 328 -45.82 -1.81 13.74
N THR A 329 -44.78 -1.03 14.00
CA THR A 329 -44.22 -0.10 13.01
C THR A 329 -42.87 -0.64 12.57
N ASN A 330 -42.74 -0.97 11.29
CA ASN A 330 -41.52 -1.50 10.68
C ASN A 330 -41.10 -0.62 9.51
N ASP A 331 -39.84 -0.19 9.48
CA ASP A 331 -39.30 0.54 8.33
C ASP A 331 -38.90 -0.43 7.21
N GLY A 332 -39.20 -0.06 5.96
CA GLY A 332 -38.89 -0.89 4.79
C GLY A 332 -38.76 -0.08 3.49
N TYR A 333 -38.37 -0.74 2.40
CA TYR A 333 -38.25 -0.12 1.08
C TYR A 333 -39.44 -0.46 0.19
N THR A 334 -40.04 0.55 -0.43
CA THR A 334 -41.08 0.36 -1.45
C THR A 334 -40.44 0.09 -2.81
N THR A 335 -40.06 -1.17 -3.07
CA THR A 335 -39.46 -1.59 -4.33
C THR A 335 -39.50 -3.11 -4.54
N SER A 336 -39.48 -3.52 -5.81
CA SER A 336 -39.22 -4.90 -6.21
C SER A 336 -37.73 -5.22 -6.06
N PHE A 337 -37.33 -5.77 -4.92
CA PHE A 337 -35.94 -6.10 -4.65
C PHE A 337 -35.35 -6.98 -5.76
N LYS A 338 -34.26 -6.50 -6.36
CA LYS A 338 -33.52 -7.23 -7.40
C LYS A 338 -32.03 -7.16 -7.12
N GLN A 339 -31.41 -8.33 -6.98
CA GLN A 339 -29.97 -8.50 -6.86
C GLN A 339 -29.35 -8.76 -8.24
N PHE A 340 -28.16 -8.21 -8.47
CA PHE A 340 -27.42 -8.38 -9.72
C PHE A 340 -25.93 -8.13 -9.51
N LEU A 341 -25.10 -8.69 -10.40
CA LEU A 341 -23.68 -8.37 -10.46
C LEU A 341 -23.45 -7.11 -11.31
N THR A 342 -22.57 -6.23 -10.83
CA THR A 342 -22.16 -5.02 -11.53
C THR A 342 -20.65 -5.07 -11.79
N PRO A 343 -20.22 -5.53 -12.98
CA PRO A 343 -18.87 -5.26 -13.46
C PRO A 343 -18.73 -3.77 -13.78
N SER A 344 -17.56 -3.20 -13.46
CA SER A 344 -17.23 -1.82 -13.78
C SER A 344 -15.76 -1.61 -14.07
N LEU A 345 -15.46 -0.60 -14.89
CA LEU A 345 -14.12 -0.11 -15.19
C LEU A 345 -14.04 1.36 -14.77
N THR A 346 -13.16 1.67 -13.81
CA THR A 346 -12.83 3.05 -13.43
C THR A 346 -11.47 3.44 -13.96
N ILE A 347 -11.37 4.64 -14.55
CA ILE A 347 -10.11 5.26 -14.96
C ILE A 347 -9.97 6.59 -14.22
N GLU A 348 -8.84 6.79 -13.58
CA GLU A 348 -8.60 7.88 -12.64
C GLU A 348 -7.15 8.37 -12.73
N PRO A 349 -6.84 9.35 -13.59
CA PRO A 349 -5.61 10.09 -13.48
C PRO A 349 -5.63 11.05 -12.29
N ALA A 350 -4.46 11.36 -11.73
CA ALA A 350 -4.29 12.46 -10.79
C ALA A 350 -2.99 13.21 -11.08
N PHE A 351 -3.05 14.53 -10.99
CA PHE A 351 -1.93 15.42 -11.24
C PHE A 351 -1.68 16.27 -10.02
N PHE A 352 -0.51 16.15 -9.40
CA PHE A 352 -0.14 16.98 -8.27
C PHE A 352 0.91 18.01 -8.64
N ILE A 353 0.77 19.19 -8.04
CA ILE A 353 1.63 20.35 -8.14
C ILE A 353 2.06 20.81 -6.74
N LEU A 354 2.85 21.88 -6.67
CA LEU A 354 3.32 22.49 -5.41
C LEU A 354 4.00 21.48 -4.48
N ASN A 355 5.03 20.80 -4.98
CA ASN A 355 5.76 19.75 -4.27
C ASN A 355 4.86 18.57 -3.85
N ASN A 356 3.97 18.15 -4.74
CA ASN A 356 3.01 17.07 -4.52
C ASN A 356 2.08 17.31 -3.31
N THR A 357 1.65 18.56 -3.10
CA THR A 357 0.79 18.92 -1.95
C THR A 357 -0.67 18.99 -2.35
N ILE A 358 -0.97 19.52 -3.53
CA ILE A 358 -2.34 19.66 -4.04
C ILE A 358 -2.39 19.16 -5.47
N GLY A 359 -3.52 18.60 -5.88
CA GLY A 359 -3.71 18.12 -7.24
C GLY A 359 -5.13 18.22 -7.75
N ILE A 360 -5.33 17.61 -8.93
CA ILE A 360 -6.62 17.42 -9.59
C ILE A 360 -6.73 15.95 -9.98
N SER A 361 -7.85 15.31 -9.65
CA SER A 361 -8.11 13.90 -9.94
C SER A 361 -9.50 13.71 -10.53
N PRO A 362 -9.64 13.78 -11.88
CA PRO A 362 -10.87 13.36 -12.53
C PRO A 362 -10.92 11.83 -12.57
N ALA A 363 -12.13 11.27 -12.47
CA ALA A 363 -12.37 9.84 -12.66
C ALA A 363 -13.65 9.62 -13.46
N VAL A 364 -13.66 8.56 -14.26
CA VAL A 364 -14.86 8.07 -14.96
C VAL A 364 -15.00 6.58 -14.67
N GLU A 365 -16.21 6.15 -14.32
CA GLU A 365 -16.55 4.75 -14.03
C GLU A 365 -17.64 4.27 -14.97
N PHE A 366 -17.29 3.31 -15.82
CA PHE A 366 -18.22 2.65 -16.72
C PHE A 366 -18.78 1.40 -16.05
N ASN A 367 -20.09 1.36 -15.84
CA ASN A 367 -20.78 0.21 -15.29
C ASN A 367 -21.46 -0.60 -16.40
N ALA A 368 -21.53 -1.92 -16.22
CA ALA A 368 -22.17 -2.85 -17.14
C ALA A 368 -23.04 -3.87 -16.41
N GLY A 369 -23.77 -4.68 -17.19
CA GLY A 369 -24.79 -5.59 -16.68
C GLY A 369 -26.13 -4.89 -16.53
N GLU A 370 -26.86 -5.21 -15.46
CA GLU A 370 -28.15 -4.60 -15.13
C GLU A 370 -28.02 -3.07 -14.94
N TYR A 371 -26.96 -2.64 -14.26
CA TYR A 371 -26.64 -1.23 -14.07
C TYR A 371 -25.65 -0.76 -15.15
N LYS A 372 -26.19 -0.30 -16.29
CA LYS A 372 -25.40 0.19 -17.44
C LYS A 372 -25.38 1.71 -17.49
N LYS A 373 -24.59 2.35 -16.62
CA LYS A 373 -24.45 3.80 -16.52
C LYS A 373 -22.99 4.22 -16.34
N THR A 374 -22.70 5.48 -16.62
CA THR A 374 -21.35 6.05 -16.52
C THR A 374 -21.33 7.10 -15.43
N ASN A 375 -20.63 6.84 -14.33
CA ASN A 375 -20.45 7.80 -13.25
C ASN A 375 -19.18 8.63 -13.49
N TRP A 376 -19.11 9.84 -12.92
CA TRP A 376 -17.89 10.64 -12.96
C TRP A 376 -17.60 11.33 -11.62
N LYS A 377 -16.33 11.63 -11.38
CA LYS A 377 -15.82 12.37 -10.23
C LYS A 377 -14.82 13.41 -10.72
N LEU A 378 -14.86 14.61 -10.14
CA LEU A 378 -13.76 15.57 -10.15
C LEU A 378 -13.35 15.81 -8.71
N GLY A 379 -12.09 15.54 -8.38
CA GLY A 379 -11.59 15.77 -7.04
C GLY A 379 -10.32 16.62 -6.96
N ILE A 380 -10.11 17.19 -5.79
CA ILE A 380 -8.94 17.99 -5.41
C ILE A 380 -8.24 17.26 -4.28
N PRO A 381 -7.27 16.37 -4.60
CA PRO A 381 -6.49 15.68 -3.58
C PRO A 381 -5.46 16.63 -2.94
N ILE A 382 -5.30 16.51 -1.63
CA ILE A 382 -4.36 17.25 -0.79
C ILE A 382 -3.58 16.25 0.07
N SER A 383 -2.25 16.37 0.06
CA SER A 383 -1.33 15.54 0.85
C SER A 383 -0.60 16.41 1.88
N LEU A 384 -0.87 16.15 3.16
CA LEU A 384 -0.20 16.78 4.28
C LEU A 384 0.98 15.92 4.74
N LYS A 385 2.15 16.56 4.82
CA LYS A 385 3.43 15.92 5.09
C LYS A 385 3.96 16.29 6.47
N ASP A 386 4.70 15.38 7.09
CA ASP A 386 5.45 15.65 8.32
C ASP A 386 6.74 16.45 8.06
N LYS A 387 7.50 16.71 9.14
CA LYS A 387 8.80 17.40 9.11
C LYS A 387 9.83 16.74 8.18
N ASP A 388 9.71 15.44 7.95
CA ASP A 388 10.59 14.64 7.10
C ASP A 388 10.05 14.56 5.66
N LYS A 389 9.04 15.39 5.33
CA LYS A 389 8.33 15.45 4.05
C LYS A 389 7.61 14.16 3.68
N LYS A 390 7.34 13.30 4.66
CA LYS A 390 6.59 12.06 4.47
C LYS A 390 5.10 12.32 4.63
N PRO A 391 4.26 11.74 3.76
CA PRO A 391 2.81 11.92 3.81
C PRO A 391 2.21 11.23 5.03
N LYS A 392 1.34 11.95 5.76
CA LYS A 392 0.65 11.45 6.97
C LYS A 392 -0.85 11.47 6.84
N ILE A 393 -1.38 12.52 6.23
CA ILE A 393 -2.82 12.69 6.01
C ILE A 393 -3.00 13.05 4.55
N ASN A 394 -3.75 12.22 3.83
CA ASN A 394 -4.16 12.51 2.45
C ASN A 394 -5.68 12.66 2.46
N PHE A 395 -6.22 13.76 1.97
CA PHE A 395 -7.66 13.93 1.82
C PHE A 395 -8.00 14.47 0.45
N GLU A 396 -9.22 14.25 -0.01
CA GLU A 396 -9.69 14.70 -1.32
C GLU A 396 -11.10 15.26 -1.16
N ILE A 397 -11.27 16.50 -1.60
CA ILE A 397 -12.59 17.09 -1.80
C ILE A 397 -13.09 16.58 -3.15
N GLN A 398 -14.26 15.96 -3.19
CA GLN A 398 -14.79 15.28 -4.36
C GLN A 398 -16.14 15.88 -4.74
N TRP A 399 -16.31 16.23 -6.00
CA TRP A 399 -17.61 16.44 -6.63
C TRP A 399 -17.86 15.30 -7.61
N LYS A 400 -19.01 14.65 -7.51
CA LYS A 400 -19.33 13.49 -8.34
C LYS A 400 -20.78 13.50 -8.80
N GLU A 401 -21.01 12.83 -9.92
CA GLU A 401 -22.32 12.45 -10.39
C GLU A 401 -22.41 10.92 -10.39
N VAL A 402 -23.42 10.42 -9.71
CA VAL A 402 -23.73 9.00 -9.63
C VAL A 402 -25.11 8.80 -10.23
N HIS A 403 -25.21 7.97 -11.26
CA HIS A 403 -26.49 7.62 -11.84
C HIS A 403 -27.21 6.61 -10.96
N THR A 404 -28.53 6.69 -10.98
CA THR A 404 -29.43 5.64 -10.51
C THR A 404 -30.07 4.97 -11.75
N PHE A 405 -31.03 4.07 -11.57
CA PHE A 405 -31.78 3.55 -12.72
C PHE A 405 -32.56 4.66 -13.44
N ASN A 406 -33.14 5.59 -12.67
CA ASN A 406 -34.13 6.56 -13.14
C ASN A 406 -33.71 8.04 -13.01
N SER A 407 -32.60 8.34 -12.34
CA SER A 407 -32.18 9.71 -12.04
C SER A 407 -30.65 9.82 -11.93
N ASN A 408 -30.15 11.03 -11.69
CA ASN A 408 -28.73 11.27 -11.40
C ASN A 408 -28.63 12.03 -10.08
N VAL A 409 -27.63 11.71 -9.26
CA VAL A 409 -27.38 12.37 -7.98
C VAL A 409 -26.01 13.04 -8.03
N HIS A 410 -26.00 14.36 -7.78
CA HIS A 410 -24.77 15.11 -7.58
C HIS A 410 -24.41 15.13 -6.10
N LEU A 411 -23.16 14.77 -5.80
CA LEU A 411 -22.67 14.65 -4.44
C LEU A 411 -21.38 15.44 -4.29
N VAL A 412 -21.25 16.16 -3.19
CA VAL A 412 -19.99 16.77 -2.74
C VAL A 412 -19.62 16.13 -1.41
N GLY A 413 -18.38 15.69 -1.28
CA GLY A 413 -17.92 14.99 -0.08
C GLY A 413 -16.41 15.05 0.09
N LEU A 414 -15.94 14.50 1.20
CA LEU A 414 -14.53 14.43 1.56
C LEU A 414 -14.14 12.98 1.85
N SER A 415 -13.11 12.50 1.19
CA SER A 415 -12.43 11.24 1.57
C SER A 415 -11.12 11.56 2.26
N ALA A 416 -10.74 10.82 3.30
CA ALA A 416 -9.50 11.02 4.04
C ALA A 416 -8.81 9.69 4.37
N ASN A 417 -7.49 9.68 4.33
CA ASN A 417 -6.63 8.57 4.70
C ASN A 417 -5.59 9.02 5.70
N PHE A 418 -5.48 8.25 6.77
CA PHE A 418 -4.58 8.46 7.88
C PHE A 418 -3.55 7.34 7.87
N LEU A 419 -2.29 7.73 7.71
CA LEU A 419 -1.15 6.86 7.57
C LEU A 419 -0.32 6.88 8.85
N PHE A 420 -0.21 5.74 9.54
CA PHE A 420 0.49 5.66 10.83
C PHE A 420 1.35 4.41 10.98
N GLY A 421 2.30 4.46 11.91
CA GLY A 421 3.38 3.49 12.03
C GLY A 421 4.58 3.83 11.15
N GLU A 422 5.55 2.92 11.16
CA GLU A 422 6.72 2.95 10.29
C GLU A 422 6.38 2.41 8.90
N LEU A 423 7.20 2.76 7.92
CA LEU A 423 7.11 2.15 6.61
C LEU A 423 7.41 0.64 6.74
N ILE A 424 6.79 -0.16 5.90
CA ILE A 424 7.17 -1.55 5.67
C ILE A 424 8.36 -1.55 4.70
N ASN A 425 9.53 -1.17 5.20
CA ASN A 425 10.75 -1.00 4.41
C ASN A 425 11.87 -1.98 4.78
#